data_AF-A0A0D6MA88-F1
#
_entry.id   AF-A0A0D6MA88-F1
#
_cell.length_a   1.000
_cell.length_b   1.000
_cell.length_c   1.000
_cell.angle_alpha   90.00
_cell.angle_beta   90.00
_cell.angle_gamma   90.00
#
_symmetry.space_group_name_H-M   'P 1'
#
loop_
_entity.id
_entity.type
_entity.pdbx_description
1 polymer ?
#
loop_
_entity_poly.entity_id
_entity_poly.type
_entity_poly.pdbx_seq_one_letter_code
_entity_poly.pdbx_strand_id
1 'polypeptide(L)'
;MFRSECITTLAFSLHDGRVKKKEELSELQKREAIIELPSLSEYVSFIFNFQTALTGPVNFYSDYLAFIDGVHVVRTKDGKEPSAVGASMRKLAESILYLLIIAQFGATYPPELIAEKE
;
A
#
# COMPACT_ATOMS: atom_id res chain seq x y z
N MET A 1 -13.29 6.08 4.89
CA MET A 1 -12.59 6.91 3.90
C MET A 1 -11.60 6.07 3.08
N PHE A 2 -10.57 5.44 3.66
CA PHE A 2 -9.60 4.65 2.87
C PHE A 2 -10.19 3.48 2.04
N ARG A 3 -11.17 2.74 2.59
CA ARG A 3 -11.78 1.59 1.89
C ARG A 3 -12.60 1.96 0.66
N SER A 4 -13.27 3.13 0.65
CA SER A 4 -14.08 3.55 -0.51
C SER A 4 -13.19 3.93 -1.70
N GLU A 5 -12.08 4.63 -1.45
CA GLU A 5 -11.13 5.02 -2.50
C GLU A 5 -10.52 3.78 -3.19
N CYS A 6 -10.17 2.74 -2.42
CA CYS A 6 -9.60 1.51 -2.98
C CYS A 6 -10.58 0.76 -3.89
N ILE A 7 -11.88 0.73 -3.53
CA ILE A 7 -12.92 0.09 -4.35
C ILE A 7 -13.13 0.89 -5.65
N THR A 8 -13.16 2.21 -5.56
CA THR A 8 -13.29 3.08 -6.73
C THR A 8 -12.09 2.95 -7.68
N THR A 9 -10.86 2.92 -7.14
CA THR A 9 -9.65 2.68 -7.95
C THR A 9 -9.68 1.31 -8.64
N LEU A 10 -10.10 0.26 -7.94
CA LEU A 10 -10.28 -1.07 -8.54
C LEU A 10 -11.31 -1.05 -9.68
N ALA A 11 -12.43 -0.34 -9.51
CA ALA A 11 -13.44 -0.21 -10.56
C ALA A 11 -12.89 0.51 -11.80
N PHE A 12 -12.10 1.57 -11.62
CA PHE A 12 -11.43 2.27 -12.72
C PHE A 12 -10.38 1.38 -13.42
N SER A 13 -9.56 0.66 -12.66
CA SER A 13 -8.58 -0.30 -13.20
C SER A 13 -9.23 -1.42 -14.01
N LEU A 14 -10.40 -1.91 -13.57
CA LEU A 14 -11.17 -2.94 -14.28
C LEU A 14 -11.82 -2.38 -15.55
N HIS A 15 -12.35 -1.16 -15.48
CA HIS A 15 -12.89 -0.47 -16.66
C HIS A 15 -11.79 -0.22 -17.71
N ASP A 16 -10.63 0.27 -17.28
CA ASP A 16 -9.50 0.54 -18.17
C ASP A 16 -8.93 -0.74 -18.80
N GLY A 17 -8.96 -1.89 -18.09
CA GLY A 17 -8.51 -3.17 -18.63
C GLY A 17 -9.49 -3.92 -19.55
N ARG A 18 -10.80 -3.65 -19.46
CA ARG A 18 -11.84 -4.39 -20.22
C ARG A 18 -12.57 -3.58 -21.28
N VAL A 19 -12.66 -2.26 -21.11
CA VAL A 19 -13.50 -1.40 -21.97
C VAL A 19 -12.66 -0.49 -22.87
N LYS A 20 -11.50 -0.02 -22.39
CA LYS A 20 -10.61 0.84 -23.19
C LYS A 20 -9.62 0.04 -24.02
N LYS A 21 -9.26 0.60 -25.18
CA LYS A 21 -8.18 0.05 -26.02
C LYS A 21 -6.84 0.35 -25.39
N LYS A 22 -5.89 -0.59 -25.46
CA LYS A 22 -4.55 -0.43 -24.89
C LYS A 22 -3.81 0.79 -25.46
N GLU A 23 -4.12 1.21 -26.69
CA GLU A 23 -3.52 2.37 -27.33
C GLU A 23 -3.96 3.72 -26.71
N GLU A 24 -5.11 3.75 -26.02
CA GLU A 24 -5.68 4.96 -25.41
C GLU A 24 -5.31 5.13 -23.93
N LEU A 25 -4.61 4.14 -23.36
CA LEU A 25 -4.21 4.13 -21.94
C LEU A 25 -2.83 4.78 -21.77
N SER A 26 -2.69 5.59 -20.71
CA SER A 26 -1.36 6.05 -20.28
C SER A 26 -0.51 4.87 -19.79
N GLU A 27 0.83 5.04 -19.77
CA GLU A 27 1.75 3.98 -19.30
C GLU A 27 1.43 3.49 -17.88
N LEU A 28 0.99 4.39 -17.00
CA LEU A 28 0.56 4.05 -15.64
C LEU A 28 -0.76 3.26 -15.67
N GLN A 29 -1.74 3.69 -16.46
CA GLN A 29 -3.00 2.95 -16.60
C GLN A 29 -2.81 1.56 -17.23
N LYS A 30 -1.85 1.40 -18.15
CA LYS A 30 -1.51 0.09 -18.70
C LYS A 30 -0.94 -0.86 -17.64
N ARG A 31 -0.14 -0.33 -16.71
CA ARG A 31 0.41 -1.09 -15.58
C ARG A 31 -0.69 -1.51 -14.58
N GLU A 32 -1.62 -0.59 -14.30
CA GLU A 32 -2.69 -0.79 -13.32
C GLU A 32 -3.97 -1.42 -13.91
N ALA A 33 -4.01 -1.68 -15.22
CA ALA A 33 -5.17 -2.22 -15.91
C ALA A 33 -5.40 -3.69 -15.53
N ILE A 34 -6.62 -3.99 -15.11
CA ILE A 34 -7.03 -5.33 -14.69
C ILE A 34 -7.89 -5.94 -15.80
N ILE A 35 -7.35 -6.95 -16.48
CA ILE A 35 -8.02 -7.62 -17.61
C ILE A 35 -8.98 -8.70 -17.10
N GLU A 36 -8.59 -9.42 -16.05
CA GLU A 36 -9.36 -10.52 -15.45
C GLU A 36 -10.06 -10.08 -14.15
N LEU A 37 -11.29 -10.55 -13.93
CA LEU A 37 -12.02 -10.16 -12.73
C LEU A 37 -11.41 -10.87 -11.50
N PRO A 38 -11.16 -10.14 -10.40
CA PRO A 38 -10.79 -10.75 -9.12
C PRO A 38 -11.75 -11.87 -8.74
N SER A 39 -11.23 -12.98 -8.22
CA SER A 39 -12.07 -13.93 -7.50
C SER A 39 -12.61 -13.29 -6.21
N LEU A 40 -13.72 -13.83 -5.69
CA LEU A 40 -14.30 -13.33 -4.44
C LEU A 40 -13.30 -13.39 -3.28
N SER A 41 -12.49 -14.45 -3.22
CA SER A 41 -11.44 -14.62 -2.20
C SER A 41 -10.35 -13.56 -2.29
N GLU A 42 -9.87 -13.26 -3.49
CA GLU A 42 -8.82 -12.25 -3.68
C GLU A 42 -9.34 -10.85 -3.37
N TYR A 43 -10.59 -10.56 -3.76
CA TYR A 43 -11.26 -9.30 -3.45
C TYR A 43 -11.46 -9.09 -1.95
N VAL A 44 -11.95 -10.11 -1.24
CA VAL A 44 -12.10 -10.06 0.22
C VAL A 44 -10.74 -9.89 0.90
N SER A 45 -9.72 -10.63 0.45
CA SER A 45 -8.37 -10.53 0.99
C SER A 45 -7.72 -9.16 0.70
N PHE A 46 -8.03 -8.52 -0.43
CA PHE A 46 -7.62 -7.13 -0.73
C PHE A 46 -8.28 -6.11 0.20
N ILE A 47 -9.58 -6.29 0.49
CA ILE A 47 -10.34 -5.42 1.42
C ILE A 47 -9.79 -5.51 2.85
N PHE A 48 -9.42 -6.72 3.29
CA PHE A 48 -8.95 -6.97 4.65
C PHE A 48 -7.42 -6.93 4.79
N ASN A 49 -6.69 -6.62 3.72
CA ASN A 49 -5.25 -6.43 3.80
C ASN A 49 -4.93 -5.27 4.77
N PHE A 50 -4.05 -5.53 5.74
CA PHE A 50 -3.64 -4.61 6.79
C PHE A 50 -3.13 -3.26 6.23
N GLN A 51 -2.44 -3.28 5.08
CA GLN A 51 -1.96 -2.06 4.43
C GLN A 51 -3.10 -1.14 3.97
N THR A 52 -4.15 -1.68 3.36
CA THR A 52 -5.35 -0.93 2.94
C THR A 52 -6.25 -0.59 4.12
N ALA A 53 -6.18 -1.36 5.21
CA ALA A 53 -7.04 -1.18 6.37
C ALA A 53 -6.59 -0.06 7.32
N LEU A 54 -5.28 0.12 7.54
CA LEU A 54 -4.81 0.90 8.69
C LEU A 54 -4.24 2.27 8.40
N THR A 55 -3.35 2.47 7.43
CA THR A 55 -2.69 3.79 7.24
C THR A 55 -1.91 3.91 5.91
N GLY A 56 -2.22 3.11 4.88
CA GLY A 56 -1.53 3.19 3.61
C GLY A 56 -2.11 4.22 2.64
N PRO A 57 -1.30 4.86 1.76
CA PRO A 57 -1.82 5.51 0.55
C PRO A 57 -2.63 4.50 -0.28
N VAL A 58 -3.48 5.01 -1.19
CA VAL A 58 -4.30 4.16 -2.08
C VAL A 58 -3.41 3.10 -2.73
N ASN A 59 -3.70 1.83 -2.43
CA ASN A 59 -2.92 0.68 -2.89
C ASN A 59 -3.63 0.09 -4.11
N PHE A 60 -2.91 -0.10 -5.22
CA PHE A 60 -3.49 -0.69 -6.42
C PHE A 60 -3.65 -2.21 -6.26
N TYR A 61 -4.69 -2.75 -6.89
CA TYR A 61 -5.00 -4.19 -6.79
C TYR A 61 -3.97 -5.06 -7.52
N SER A 62 -3.41 -4.57 -8.62
CA SER A 62 -2.24 -5.10 -9.34
C SER A 62 -1.03 -5.31 -8.41
N ASP A 63 -0.68 -4.31 -7.61
CA ASP A 63 0.43 -4.37 -6.66
C ASP A 63 0.14 -5.37 -5.53
N TYR A 64 -1.13 -5.48 -5.11
CA TYR A 64 -1.57 -6.50 -4.17
C TYR A 64 -1.46 -7.93 -4.73
N LEU A 65 -1.81 -8.16 -6.00
CA LEU A 65 -1.58 -9.46 -6.65
C LEU A 65 -0.09 -9.78 -6.72
N ALA A 66 0.74 -8.83 -7.16
CA ALA A 66 2.20 -8.99 -7.19
C ALA A 66 2.80 -9.25 -5.80
N PHE A 67 2.15 -8.74 -4.75
CA PHE A 67 2.49 -9.04 -3.36
C PHE A 67 2.15 -10.48 -2.98
N ILE A 68 0.93 -10.95 -3.25
CA ILE A 68 0.52 -12.33 -2.92
C ILE A 68 1.31 -13.37 -3.73
N ASP A 69 1.58 -13.09 -5.00
CA ASP A 69 2.33 -13.97 -5.88
C ASP A 69 3.83 -13.98 -5.58
N GLY A 70 4.32 -13.10 -4.69
CA GLY A 70 5.72 -13.05 -4.29
C GLY A 70 6.68 -12.60 -5.39
N VAL A 71 6.17 -12.07 -6.51
CA VAL A 71 6.97 -11.68 -7.69
C VAL A 71 8.00 -10.58 -7.38
N HIS A 72 7.75 -9.83 -6.30
CA HIS A 72 8.61 -8.76 -5.80
C HIS A 72 9.80 -9.26 -4.95
N VAL A 73 9.84 -10.55 -4.58
CA VAL A 73 10.91 -11.13 -3.76
C VAL A 73 12.10 -11.50 -4.66
N VAL A 74 13.05 -10.59 -4.78
CA VAL A 74 14.32 -10.86 -5.47
C VAL A 74 15.15 -11.81 -4.62
N ARG A 75 15.42 -13.02 -5.11
CA ARG A 75 16.29 -13.99 -4.44
C ARG A 75 17.71 -13.42 -4.32
N THR A 76 18.32 -13.64 -3.17
CA THR A 76 19.73 -13.28 -2.94
C THR A 76 20.63 -14.07 -3.90
N LYS A 77 21.87 -13.61 -4.14
CA LYS A 77 22.87 -14.32 -4.98
C LYS A 77 23.06 -15.80 -4.61
N ASP A 78 22.73 -16.17 -3.37
CA ASP A 78 22.78 -17.53 -2.83
C ASP A 78 21.46 -18.31 -2.96
N GLY A 79 20.48 -17.81 -3.72
CA GLY A 79 19.17 -18.45 -3.95
C GLY A 79 18.20 -18.41 -2.75
N LYS A 80 18.62 -17.85 -1.61
CA LYS A 80 17.79 -17.73 -0.41
C LYS A 80 16.86 -16.53 -0.48
N GLU A 81 15.63 -16.72 -0.02
CA GLU A 81 14.68 -15.62 0.17
C GLU A 81 15.20 -14.67 1.26
N PRO A 82 15.21 -13.35 1.02
CA PRO A 82 15.64 -12.38 2.00
C PRO A 82 14.74 -12.45 3.24
N SER A 83 15.35 -12.51 4.43
CA SER A 83 14.60 -12.56 5.69
C SER A 83 13.92 -11.23 5.96
N ALA A 84 12.59 -11.21 5.82
CA ALA A 84 11.77 -10.04 6.15
C ALA A 84 11.81 -9.70 7.65
N VAL A 85 12.07 -10.68 8.53
CA VAL A 85 12.04 -10.51 9.99
C VAL A 85 13.04 -9.47 10.47
N GLY A 86 14.29 -9.50 9.97
CA GLY A 86 15.32 -8.55 10.38
C GLY A 86 14.98 -7.11 9.99
N ALA A 87 14.49 -6.92 8.76
CA ALA A 87 14.04 -5.62 8.28
C ALA A 87 12.84 -5.09 9.07
N SER A 88 11.85 -5.96 9.33
CA SER A 88 10.66 -5.63 10.12
C SER A 88 11.01 -5.26 11.56
N MET A 89 11.91 -6.00 12.22
CA MET A 89 12.34 -5.71 13.60
C MET A 89 13.05 -4.35 13.69
N ARG A 90 13.89 -4.02 12.72
CA ARG A 90 14.53 -2.71 12.66
C ARG A 90 13.49 -1.59 12.50
N LYS A 91 12.52 -1.76 11.61
CA LYS A 91 11.44 -0.77 11.40
C LYS A 91 10.54 -0.62 12.61
N LEU A 92 10.26 -1.72 13.33
CA LEU A 92 9.54 -1.70 14.59
C LEU A 92 10.30 -0.88 15.64
N ALA A 93 11.61 -1.09 15.77
CA ALA A 93 12.44 -0.34 16.71
C ALA A 93 12.48 1.16 16.37
N GLU A 94 12.64 1.51 15.08
CA GLU A 94 12.57 2.90 14.60
C GLU A 94 11.21 3.53 14.93
N SER A 95 10.10 2.81 14.72
CA SER A 95 8.74 3.28 15.04
C SER A 95 8.53 3.53 16.54
N ILE A 96 8.99 2.61 17.39
CA ILE A 96 8.93 2.79 18.85
C ILE A 96 9.74 4.01 19.29
N LEU A 97 10.92 4.21 18.70
CA LEU A 97 11.75 5.38 18.99
C LEU A 97 11.03 6.69 18.64
N TYR A 98 10.39 6.77 17.46
CA TYR A 98 9.58 7.94 17.11
C TYR A 98 8.39 8.14 18.04
N LEU A 99 7.69 7.07 18.43
CA LEU A 99 6.59 7.13 19.39
C LEU A 99 7.05 7.65 20.75
N LEU A 100 8.23 7.24 21.23
CA LEU A 100 8.80 7.74 22.48
C LEU A 100 9.18 9.22 22.39
N ILE A 101 9.74 9.67 21.27
CA ILE A 101 10.03 11.10 21.03
C ILE A 101 8.72 11.90 21.04
N ILE A 102 7.69 11.44 20.33
CA ILE A 102 6.39 12.11 20.30
C ILE A 102 5.73 12.11 21.69
N ALA A 103 5.81 11.01 22.44
CA ALA A 103 5.25 10.96 23.78
C ALA A 103 5.96 11.91 24.75
N GLN A 104 7.29 12.04 24.66
CA GLN A 104 8.09 12.88 25.54
C GLN A 104 8.01 14.38 25.19
N PHE A 105 7.95 14.72 23.91
CA PHE A 105 8.00 16.11 23.44
C PHE A 105 6.65 16.64 22.94
N GLY A 106 5.71 15.77 22.56
CA GLY A 106 4.40 16.15 22.04
C GLY A 106 3.50 16.79 23.10
N ALA A 107 3.69 16.48 24.39
CA ALA A 107 3.03 17.19 25.48
C ALA A 107 3.60 18.61 25.71
N THR A 108 4.87 18.84 25.35
CA THR A 108 5.58 20.11 25.52
C THR A 108 5.32 21.08 24.34
N TYR A 109 4.98 20.55 23.17
CA TYR A 109 4.62 21.32 21.97
C TYR A 109 3.23 20.91 21.46
N PRO A 110 2.14 21.34 22.11
CA PRO A 110 0.82 21.15 21.55
C PRO A 110 0.75 21.79 20.15
N PRO A 111 0.13 21.13 19.16
CA PRO A 111 0.06 21.62 17.78
C PRO A 111 -0.60 23.01 17.65
N GLU A 112 -1.33 23.43 18.68
CA GLU A 112 -1.93 24.76 18.84
C GLU A 112 -0.86 25.88 18.91
N LEU A 113 0.29 25.65 19.55
CA LEU A 113 1.40 26.61 19.65
C LEU A 113 2.20 26.75 18.34
N ILE A 114 2.06 25.81 17.40
CA ILE A 114 2.75 25.82 16.11
C ILE A 114 1.82 26.38 15.01
N ALA A 115 0.50 26.28 15.21
CA ALA A 115 -0.50 26.84 14.29
C ALA A 115 -0.65 28.36 14.40
N GLU A 116 -0.23 28.97 15.52
CA GLU A 116 -0.06 30.42 15.61
C GLU A 116 1.37 30.82 15.22
N LYS A 117 1.57 31.06 13.93
CA LYS A 117 2.59 32.00 13.47
C LYS A 117 2.02 32.80 12.30
N GLU A 118 2.03 34.12 12.51
CA GLU A 118 1.63 35.24 11.64
C GLU A 118 1.61 34.98 10.12
#